data_AF-A0A954N1L2-F1
#
_entry.id   AF-A0A954N1L2-F1
#
_cell.length_a   1.000
_cell.length_b   1.000
_cell.length_c   1.000
_cell.angle_alpha   90.00
_cell.angle_beta   90.00
_cell.angle_gamma   90.00
#
_symmetry.space_group_name_H-M   'P 1'
#
loop_
_entity.id
_entity.type
_entity.pdbx_description
1 polymer ?
#
loop_
_entity_poly.entity_id
_entity_poly.type
_entity_poly.pdbx_seq_one_letter_code
_entity_poly.pdbx_strand_id
1 'polypeptide(L)'
;MYADRRGDCWSWIIVASLCAVFGFNAVGTAGEESLDGVSVKVLIERLGSDSRRERLGAERELIRRGTGVLEELPSPEEKLPVGVREALLRVRTEIEQRGAIESVRPSQVTVSGRMSLRKVLEEMERQTGNRLDTSGLTATELNEEREIDLERGTYWRGIEEVSRAYRVRLRADAGKPLGLVSYATEDPQRTGTGLGVYLSSSVRVEWMGNEVREQAGVGEMVRVRLQFVLEPRLRGLYGTFRPREFLLTTDRGTKLEPHDPGATFEIPCGEGGKVLEIGLDFDLPMNERPGMLQLRGSGELEIAAGEERFEFKRLGVREPQGMRKGNVAVTFETEPTEESDAKLKRFGILVRYDTAGPPFESHRLWIFHNRTFVTLETGQEILPAGYETVLQQGRIVGLKYDFPLTNEELRGASFIYMAPTRIVSERVEFGFPAVRIS
;
A
#
# COMPACT_ATOMS: atom_id res chain seq x y z
N MET A 1 47.48 -36.97 -41.72
CA MET A 1 48.93 -37.24 -41.69
C MET A 1 49.60 -35.91 -41.31
N TYR A 2 50.20 -35.85 -40.10
CA TYR A 2 50.96 -34.76 -39.45
C TYR A 2 50.30 -33.36 -39.38
N ALA A 3 49.71 -32.90 -38.26
CA ALA A 3 50.27 -32.49 -36.95
C ALA A 3 51.16 -31.23 -36.99
N ASP A 4 50.71 -30.11 -36.41
CA ASP A 4 51.33 -29.52 -35.20
C ASP A 4 50.43 -28.46 -34.52
N ARG A 5 50.60 -28.35 -33.20
CA ARG A 5 49.94 -27.51 -32.21
C ARG A 5 50.64 -26.15 -32.04
N ARG A 6 49.88 -25.16 -31.59
CA ARG A 6 50.18 -24.08 -30.59
C ARG A 6 48.97 -23.13 -30.66
N GLY A 7 48.23 -22.81 -29.61
CA GLY A 7 48.64 -22.39 -28.27
C GLY A 7 48.45 -20.87 -28.18
N ASP A 8 47.62 -20.42 -27.22
CA ASP A 8 47.49 -19.06 -26.63
C ASP A 8 46.04 -18.53 -26.67
N CYS A 9 45.21 -18.58 -25.61
CA CYS A 9 45.28 -18.05 -24.22
C CYS A 9 45.24 -16.52 -24.08
N TRP A 10 44.08 -15.88 -24.21
CA TRP A 10 43.76 -14.56 -23.61
C TRP A 10 42.23 -14.47 -23.42
N SER A 11 41.61 -13.90 -22.40
CA SER A 11 41.88 -13.68 -20.97
C SER A 11 40.57 -13.09 -20.42
N TRP A 12 39.99 -13.71 -19.40
CA TRP A 12 38.83 -13.17 -18.69
C TRP A 12 39.28 -12.01 -17.80
N ILE A 13 38.67 -10.84 -17.96
CA ILE A 13 38.86 -9.72 -17.02
C ILE A 13 37.97 -9.98 -15.80
N ILE A 14 38.59 -10.43 -14.71
CA ILE A 14 38.04 -10.36 -13.36
C ILE A 14 38.48 -9.02 -12.78
N VAL A 15 37.51 -8.15 -12.51
CA VAL A 15 37.74 -6.92 -11.74
C VAL A 15 37.90 -7.33 -10.27
N ALA A 16 39.15 -7.41 -9.82
CA ALA A 16 39.51 -7.51 -8.42
C ALA A 16 39.50 -6.10 -7.80
N SER A 17 38.50 -5.80 -6.97
CA SER A 17 38.53 -4.61 -6.12
C SER A 17 39.49 -4.85 -4.96
N LEU A 18 40.58 -4.07 -4.96
CA LEU A 18 41.54 -3.95 -3.87
C LEU A 18 40.84 -3.43 -2.60
N CYS A 19 40.76 -4.27 -1.56
CA CYS A 19 40.57 -3.80 -0.19
C CYS A 19 41.90 -3.21 0.31
N ALA A 20 41.97 -1.88 0.36
CA ALA A 20 43.05 -1.17 1.04
C ALA A 20 42.95 -1.44 2.55
N VAL A 21 43.94 -2.17 3.07
CA VAL A 21 44.18 -2.34 4.50
C VAL A 21 44.72 -1.01 5.03
N PHE A 22 43.83 -0.13 5.48
CA PHE A 22 44.20 0.94 6.40
C PHE A 22 44.06 0.40 7.82
N GLY A 23 45.22 0.17 8.45
CA GLY A 23 45.31 -0.11 9.86
C GLY A 23 44.77 1.05 10.68
N PHE A 24 43.55 0.88 11.19
CA PHE A 24 43.05 1.69 12.30
C PHE A 24 43.33 0.93 13.58
N ASN A 25 44.20 1.53 14.40
CA ASN A 25 44.57 1.03 15.72
C ASN A 25 43.32 0.70 16.54
N ALA A 26 43.39 -0.45 17.20
CA ALA A 26 42.42 -0.90 18.19
C ALA A 26 42.26 0.12 19.32
N VAL A 27 41.25 0.97 19.19
CA VAL A 27 40.62 1.64 20.35
C VAL A 27 39.72 0.59 20.97
N GLY A 28 40.04 0.20 22.21
CA GLY A 28 39.35 -0.84 22.94
C GLY A 28 37.83 -0.66 22.92
N THR A 29 37.13 -1.68 22.42
CA THR A 29 35.69 -1.85 22.58
C THR A 29 35.43 -2.17 24.05
N ALA A 30 35.22 -1.13 24.86
CA ALA A 30 34.59 -1.26 26.16
C ALA A 30 33.21 -1.91 25.95
N GLY A 31 32.97 -3.03 26.65
CA GLY A 31 31.87 -3.96 26.41
C GLY A 31 30.51 -3.31 26.15
N GLU A 32 29.84 -3.77 25.10
CA GLU A 32 28.39 -3.67 24.97
C GLU A 32 27.76 -4.56 26.05
N GLU A 33 27.34 -3.96 27.17
CA GLU A 33 26.38 -4.60 28.07
C GLU A 33 25.09 -4.83 27.30
N SER A 34 24.71 -6.10 27.12
CA SER A 34 23.39 -6.50 26.65
C SER A 34 22.34 -6.00 27.64
N LEU A 35 21.45 -5.11 27.19
CA LEU A 35 20.33 -4.57 27.98
C LEU A 35 19.03 -5.38 27.82
N ASP A 36 19.14 -6.59 27.25
CA ASP A 36 18.03 -7.53 27.09
C ASP A 36 17.42 -7.87 28.46
N GLY A 37 16.12 -7.64 28.61
CA GLY A 37 15.38 -7.92 29.84
C GLY A 37 15.30 -6.77 30.87
N VAL A 38 15.94 -5.62 30.62
CA VAL A 38 15.78 -4.42 31.48
C VAL A 38 14.36 -3.86 31.34
N SER A 39 13.69 -3.40 32.40
CA SER A 39 12.33 -2.87 32.28
C SER A 39 12.29 -1.52 31.54
N VAL A 40 11.17 -1.20 30.87
CA VAL A 40 11.01 0.08 30.14
C VAL A 40 11.20 1.28 31.07
N LYS A 41 10.73 1.20 32.32
CA LYS A 41 10.94 2.24 33.35
C LYS A 41 12.42 2.53 33.60
N VAL A 42 13.25 1.50 33.74
CA VAL A 42 14.70 1.66 33.96
C VAL A 42 15.38 2.25 32.73
N LEU A 43 14.93 1.91 31.52
CA LEU A 43 15.44 2.52 30.30
C LEU A 43 15.10 4.01 30.22
N ILE A 44 13.88 4.40 30.63
CA ILE A 44 13.47 5.81 30.70
C ILE A 44 14.34 6.59 31.70
N GLU A 45 14.62 6.04 32.88
CA GLU A 45 15.53 6.66 33.85
C GLU A 45 16.93 6.86 33.27
N ARG A 46 17.44 5.86 32.52
CA ARG A 46 18.77 5.92 31.88
C ARG A 46 18.86 6.94 30.74
N LEU A 47 17.74 7.36 30.13
CA LEU A 47 17.73 8.50 29.19
C LEU A 47 18.14 9.81 29.88
N GLY A 48 17.96 9.91 31.20
CA GLY A 48 18.36 11.04 32.02
C GLY A 48 19.76 10.95 32.62
N SER A 49 20.49 9.86 32.39
CA SER A 49 21.84 9.64 32.95
C SER A 49 22.82 10.70 32.44
N ASP A 50 23.80 11.10 33.26
CA ASP A 50 24.89 11.99 32.86
C ASP A 50 25.83 11.33 31.83
N SER A 51 25.85 9.99 31.79
CA SER A 51 26.65 9.21 30.86
C SER A 51 26.02 9.19 29.46
N ARG A 52 26.73 9.77 28.47
CA ARG A 52 26.33 9.69 27.05
C ARG A 52 26.14 8.24 26.58
N ARG A 53 26.99 7.32 27.07
CA ARG A 53 26.93 5.89 26.70
C ARG A 53 25.62 5.25 27.17
N GLU A 54 25.20 5.54 28.40
CA GLU A 54 23.96 5.00 28.97
C GLU A 54 22.72 5.56 28.28
N ARG A 55 22.71 6.88 28.01
CA ARG A 55 21.60 7.52 27.26
C ARG A 55 21.42 6.88 25.89
N LEU A 56 22.49 6.74 25.12
CA LEU A 56 22.45 6.14 23.78
C LEU A 56 22.15 4.63 23.81
N GLY A 57 22.58 3.93 24.86
CA GLY A 57 22.24 2.53 25.09
C GLY A 57 20.74 2.34 25.34
N ALA A 58 20.16 3.17 26.21
CA ALA A 58 18.73 3.15 26.51
C ALA A 58 17.87 3.53 25.30
N GLU A 59 18.26 4.58 24.54
CA GLU A 59 17.57 4.99 23.31
C GLU A 59 17.56 3.86 22.27
N ARG A 60 18.72 3.24 21.98
CA ARG A 60 18.82 2.09 21.05
C ARG A 60 17.97 0.90 21.51
N GLU A 61 17.98 0.60 22.80
CA GLU A 61 17.27 -0.54 23.36
C GLU A 61 15.74 -0.34 23.30
N LEU A 62 15.24 0.86 23.62
CA LEU A 62 13.83 1.18 23.46
C LEU A 62 13.40 1.05 22.00
N ILE A 63 14.20 1.58 21.07
CA ILE A 63 13.94 1.48 19.62
C ILE A 63 13.93 0.02 19.16
N ARG A 64 14.86 -0.80 19.65
CA ARG A 64 14.97 -2.23 19.29
C ARG A 64 13.73 -3.02 19.69
N ARG A 65 13.07 -2.66 20.79
CA ARG A 65 11.84 -3.32 21.25
C ARG A 65 10.60 -3.00 20.42
N GLY A 66 10.67 -1.98 19.56
CA GLY A 66 9.61 -1.68 18.60
C GLY A 66 8.31 -1.19 19.23
N THR A 67 7.19 -1.40 18.55
CA THR A 67 5.89 -0.79 18.88
C THR A 67 5.32 -1.21 20.23
N GLY A 68 5.70 -2.39 20.75
CA GLY A 68 5.19 -2.92 22.02
C GLY A 68 5.52 -2.06 23.24
N VAL A 69 6.55 -1.21 23.18
CA VAL A 69 6.89 -0.32 24.32
C VAL A 69 6.13 1.01 24.29
N LEU A 70 5.45 1.37 23.19
CA LEU A 70 4.83 2.70 23.03
C LEU A 70 3.75 3.01 24.07
N GLU A 71 3.04 1.99 24.56
CA GLU A 71 2.02 2.11 25.60
C GLU A 71 2.62 2.30 27.00
N GLU A 72 3.86 1.84 27.20
CA GLU A 72 4.59 1.98 28.47
C GLU A 72 5.37 3.30 28.56
N LEU A 73 5.55 4.02 27.44
CA LEU A 73 6.25 5.29 27.42
C LEU A 73 5.39 6.41 28.05
N PRO A 74 6.00 7.33 28.83
CA PRO A 74 5.34 8.51 29.35
C PRO A 74 4.67 9.34 28.26
N SER A 75 3.58 10.02 28.61
CA SER A 75 2.94 10.96 27.69
C SER A 75 3.90 12.12 27.36
N PRO A 76 3.90 12.64 26.11
CA PRO A 76 4.67 13.83 25.76
C PRO A 76 4.37 15.07 26.62
N GLU A 77 3.18 15.11 27.22
CA GLU A 77 2.70 16.21 28.08
C GLU A 77 3.15 16.08 29.54
N GLU A 78 3.74 14.94 29.91
CA GLU A 78 4.22 14.69 31.27
C GLU A 78 5.44 15.57 31.58
N LYS A 79 5.51 16.06 32.84
CA LYS A 79 6.57 16.97 33.29
C LYS A 79 7.89 16.24 33.50
N LEU A 80 8.60 15.96 32.41
CA LEU A 80 9.93 15.35 32.39
C LEU A 80 11.05 16.37 32.17
N PRO A 81 12.29 16.08 32.61
CA PRO A 81 13.47 16.87 32.24
C PRO A 81 13.59 17.03 30.73
N VAL A 82 14.02 18.20 30.26
CA VAL A 82 14.04 18.56 28.82
C VAL A 82 14.76 17.50 27.97
N GLY A 83 15.97 17.09 28.38
CA GLY A 83 16.75 16.09 27.64
C GLY A 83 16.10 14.71 27.56
N VAL A 84 15.38 14.29 28.61
CA VAL A 84 14.64 13.02 28.62
C VAL A 84 13.43 13.12 27.69
N ARG A 85 12.70 14.23 27.74
CA ARG A 85 11.54 14.47 26.87
C ARG A 85 11.96 14.48 25.39
N GLU A 86 13.03 15.17 25.04
CA GLU A 86 13.56 15.17 23.67
C GLU A 86 14.01 13.78 23.21
N ALA A 87 14.67 13.01 24.08
CA ALA A 87 15.05 11.63 23.76
C ALA A 87 13.84 10.72 23.56
N LEU A 88 12.83 10.81 24.42
CA LEU A 88 11.59 10.05 24.27
C LEU A 88 10.82 10.41 23.00
N LEU A 89 10.78 11.69 22.61
CA LEU A 89 10.19 12.12 21.34
C LEU A 89 10.90 11.50 20.13
N ARG A 90 12.23 11.43 20.15
CA ARG A 90 13.00 10.74 19.09
C ARG A 90 12.73 9.24 19.07
N VAL A 91 12.80 8.58 20.23
CA VAL A 91 12.52 7.13 20.38
C VAL A 91 11.13 6.80 19.83
N ARG A 92 10.09 7.54 20.25
CA ARG A 92 8.72 7.33 19.78
C ARG A 92 8.60 7.51 18.27
N THR A 93 9.20 8.58 17.74
CA THR A 93 9.18 8.88 16.31
C THR A 93 9.80 7.73 15.48
N GLU A 94 10.96 7.25 15.89
CA GLU A 94 11.70 6.16 15.23
C GLU A 94 10.94 4.82 15.32
N ILE A 95 10.43 4.46 16.51
CA ILE A 95 9.65 3.23 16.71
C ILE A 95 8.41 3.24 15.83
N GLU A 96 7.65 4.33 15.86
CA GLU A 96 6.45 4.44 15.05
C GLU A 96 6.80 4.43 13.54
N GLN A 97 7.98 4.92 13.13
CA GLN A 97 8.42 4.91 11.72
C GLN A 97 8.74 3.51 11.25
N ARG A 98 9.46 2.74 12.08
CA ARG A 98 9.70 1.32 11.82
C ARG A 98 8.41 0.53 11.81
N GLY A 99 7.54 0.75 12.79
CA GLY A 99 6.22 0.10 12.85
C GLY A 99 5.36 0.38 11.62
N ALA A 100 5.42 1.60 11.07
CA ALA A 100 4.74 1.94 9.82
C ALA A 100 5.32 1.20 8.61
N ILE A 101 6.64 1.13 8.47
CA ILE A 101 7.29 0.37 7.39
C ILE A 101 6.99 -1.13 7.53
N GLU A 102 6.99 -1.65 8.75
CA GLU A 102 6.68 -3.05 9.03
C GLU A 102 5.22 -3.39 8.77
N SER A 103 4.28 -2.46 9.00
CA SER A 103 2.86 -2.69 8.77
C SER A 103 2.52 -2.84 7.29
N VAL A 104 3.33 -2.30 6.38
CA VAL A 104 3.13 -2.46 4.92
C VAL A 104 3.92 -3.64 4.33
N ARG A 105 4.77 -4.29 5.12
CA ARG A 105 5.54 -5.46 4.65
C ARG A 105 4.61 -6.59 4.26
N PRO A 106 5.02 -7.46 3.32
CA PRO A 106 4.28 -8.63 2.88
C PRO A 106 3.84 -9.50 4.04
N SER A 107 2.58 -9.89 4.06
CA SER A 107 2.15 -10.89 5.03
C SER A 107 2.54 -12.29 4.55
N GLN A 108 2.91 -13.15 5.50
CA GLN A 108 3.32 -14.52 5.22
C GLN A 108 2.24 -15.49 5.68
N VAL A 109 2.10 -16.59 4.94
CA VAL A 109 1.13 -17.66 5.18
C VAL A 109 1.86 -18.98 5.21
N THR A 110 1.55 -19.80 6.21
CA THR A 110 1.91 -21.22 6.25
C THR A 110 0.65 -22.06 6.46
N VAL A 111 0.30 -22.88 5.47
CA VAL A 111 -0.87 -23.77 5.51
C VAL A 111 -0.47 -25.08 4.87
N SER A 112 -0.67 -26.20 5.57
CA SER A 112 -0.37 -27.52 5.03
C SER A 112 -1.40 -28.55 5.44
N GLY A 113 -1.61 -29.54 4.56
CA GLY A 113 -2.51 -30.67 4.74
C GLY A 113 -3.78 -30.61 3.90
N ARG A 114 -4.63 -31.62 4.10
CA ARG A 114 -5.93 -31.71 3.42
C ARG A 114 -6.99 -30.94 4.19
N MET A 115 -7.62 -29.95 3.57
CA MET A 115 -8.65 -29.13 4.19
C MET A 115 -9.59 -28.46 3.19
N SER A 116 -10.71 -27.95 3.67
CA SER A 116 -11.68 -27.23 2.85
C SER A 116 -11.19 -25.83 2.47
N LEU A 117 -11.66 -25.30 1.34
CA LEU A 117 -11.36 -23.92 0.91
C LEU A 117 -11.66 -22.91 2.04
N ARG A 118 -12.82 -23.04 2.70
CA ARG A 118 -13.20 -22.20 3.85
C ARG A 118 -12.12 -22.19 4.92
N LYS A 119 -11.64 -23.37 5.33
CA LYS A 119 -10.65 -23.50 6.40
C LYS A 119 -9.29 -22.92 5.99
N VAL A 120 -8.89 -23.06 4.71
CA VAL A 120 -7.69 -22.40 4.21
C VAL A 120 -7.81 -20.88 4.31
N LEU A 121 -8.93 -20.32 3.83
CA LEU A 121 -9.16 -18.87 3.86
C LEU A 121 -9.22 -18.32 5.29
N GLU A 122 -9.89 -19.02 6.21
CA GLU A 122 -9.92 -18.66 7.63
C GLU A 122 -8.52 -18.67 8.26
N GLU A 123 -7.69 -19.65 7.94
CA GLU A 123 -6.32 -19.73 8.46
C GLU A 123 -5.41 -18.64 7.84
N MET A 124 -5.58 -18.35 6.55
CA MET A 124 -4.91 -17.23 5.89
C MET A 124 -5.31 -15.88 6.52
N GLU A 125 -6.60 -15.65 6.73
CA GLU A 125 -7.12 -14.44 7.39
C GLU A 125 -6.59 -14.34 8.81
N ARG A 126 -6.56 -15.43 9.57
CA ARG A 126 -6.04 -15.45 10.95
C ARG A 126 -4.56 -15.07 11.01
N GLN A 127 -3.74 -15.53 10.06
CA GLN A 127 -2.31 -15.24 10.04
C GLN A 127 -1.98 -13.84 9.53
N THR A 128 -2.79 -13.31 8.61
CA THR A 128 -2.42 -12.10 7.84
C THR A 128 -3.33 -10.91 8.09
N GLY A 129 -4.54 -11.12 8.61
CA GLY A 129 -5.61 -10.12 8.66
C GLY A 129 -6.22 -9.80 7.28
N ASN A 130 -5.82 -10.50 6.22
CA ASN A 130 -6.38 -10.31 4.89
C ASN A 130 -7.67 -11.12 4.74
N ARG A 131 -8.79 -10.41 4.63
CA ARG A 131 -10.11 -11.00 4.38
C ARG A 131 -10.49 -10.86 2.90
N LEU A 132 -11.05 -11.93 2.34
CA LEU A 132 -11.62 -11.94 1.00
C LEU A 132 -13.14 -12.10 1.06
N ASP A 133 -13.84 -11.46 0.13
CA ASP A 133 -15.26 -11.72 -0.10
C ASP A 133 -15.44 -13.09 -0.79
N THR A 134 -16.28 -13.93 -0.20
CA THR A 134 -16.62 -15.25 -0.73
C THR A 134 -18.06 -15.34 -1.22
N SER A 135 -18.77 -14.21 -1.34
CA SER A 135 -20.16 -14.18 -1.80
C SER A 135 -20.36 -14.74 -3.22
N GLY A 136 -19.29 -14.73 -4.02
CA GLY A 136 -19.24 -15.31 -5.37
C GLY A 136 -19.02 -16.83 -5.42
N LEU A 137 -18.99 -17.51 -4.28
CA LEU A 137 -18.78 -18.96 -4.18
C LEU A 137 -19.99 -19.67 -3.56
N THR A 138 -20.25 -20.88 -4.02
CA THR A 138 -21.27 -21.76 -3.45
C THR A 138 -20.78 -22.44 -2.16
N ALA A 139 -21.72 -22.93 -1.35
CA ALA A 139 -21.38 -23.71 -0.16
C ALA A 139 -20.61 -25.00 -0.50
N THR A 140 -20.89 -25.61 -1.65
CA THR A 140 -20.19 -26.80 -2.13
C THR A 140 -18.73 -26.50 -2.43
N GLU A 141 -18.43 -25.40 -3.11
CA GLU A 141 -17.05 -24.98 -3.41
C GLU A 141 -16.28 -24.62 -2.13
N LEU A 142 -16.93 -23.93 -1.19
CA LEU A 142 -16.31 -23.56 0.09
C LEU A 142 -15.96 -24.78 0.97
N ASN A 143 -16.75 -25.85 0.87
CA ASN A 143 -16.58 -27.07 1.65
C ASN A 143 -15.77 -28.14 0.92
N GLU A 144 -15.40 -27.91 -0.34
CA GLU A 144 -14.56 -28.83 -1.10
C GLU A 144 -13.18 -28.95 -0.46
N GLU A 145 -12.70 -30.18 -0.26
CA GLU A 145 -11.38 -30.44 0.30
C GLU A 145 -10.32 -30.63 -0.78
N ARG A 146 -9.16 -30.04 -0.54
CA ARG A 146 -7.94 -30.22 -1.33
C ARG A 146 -6.72 -30.31 -0.43
N GLU A 147 -5.68 -30.89 -0.98
CA GLU A 147 -4.35 -30.85 -0.40
C GLU A 147 -3.70 -29.51 -0.77
N ILE A 148 -3.24 -28.78 0.24
CA ILE A 148 -2.47 -27.54 0.12
C ILE A 148 -1.17 -27.75 0.89
N ASP A 149 -0.08 -27.25 0.34
CA ASP A 149 1.20 -27.16 1.04
C ASP A 149 1.87 -25.84 0.69
N LEU A 150 1.85 -24.92 1.64
CA LEU A 150 2.44 -23.60 1.56
C LEU A 150 3.28 -23.38 2.82
N GLU A 151 4.58 -23.27 2.66
CA GLU A 151 5.51 -22.96 3.74
C GLU A 151 6.03 -21.53 3.59
N ARG A 152 5.64 -20.64 4.52
CA ARG A 152 6.09 -19.24 4.60
C ARG A 152 6.00 -18.48 3.27
N GLY A 153 4.97 -18.76 2.48
CA GLY A 153 4.69 -18.03 1.23
C GLY A 153 4.16 -16.63 1.52
N THR A 154 4.33 -15.68 0.61
CA THR A 154 3.61 -14.40 0.69
C THR A 154 2.10 -14.64 0.53
N TYR A 155 1.28 -13.71 1.02
CA TYR A 155 -0.17 -13.79 0.85
C TYR A 155 -0.59 -14.04 -0.61
N TRP A 156 -0.02 -13.28 -1.55
CA TRP A 156 -0.35 -13.43 -2.96
C TRP A 156 0.06 -14.78 -3.56
N ARG A 157 1.19 -15.35 -3.11
CA ARG A 157 1.55 -16.72 -3.46
C ARG A 157 0.55 -17.72 -2.90
N GLY A 158 0.08 -17.51 -1.67
CA GLY A 158 -0.98 -18.34 -1.07
C GLY A 158 -2.29 -18.27 -1.88
N ILE A 159 -2.68 -17.08 -2.34
CA ILE A 159 -3.87 -16.93 -3.19
C ILE A 159 -3.73 -17.66 -4.53
N GLU A 160 -2.56 -17.61 -5.17
CA GLU A 160 -2.31 -18.39 -6.39
C GLU A 160 -2.42 -19.90 -6.14
N GLU A 161 -1.86 -20.40 -5.05
CA GLU A 161 -1.98 -21.82 -4.69
C GLU A 161 -3.43 -22.22 -4.40
N VAL A 162 -4.18 -21.38 -3.69
CA VAL A 162 -5.62 -21.57 -3.44
C VAL A 162 -6.42 -21.58 -4.75
N SER A 163 -6.20 -20.58 -5.60
CA SER A 163 -6.86 -20.47 -6.90
C SER A 163 -6.63 -21.70 -7.77
N ARG A 164 -5.39 -22.22 -7.76
CA ARG A 164 -5.00 -23.43 -8.50
C ARG A 164 -5.64 -24.69 -7.91
N ALA A 165 -5.55 -24.90 -6.60
CA ALA A 165 -6.02 -26.12 -5.94
C ALA A 165 -7.55 -26.26 -5.97
N TYR A 166 -8.27 -25.16 -5.70
CA TYR A 166 -9.72 -25.14 -5.58
C TYR A 166 -10.44 -24.68 -6.84
N ARG A 167 -9.71 -24.34 -7.91
CA ARG A 167 -10.28 -23.88 -9.19
C ARG A 167 -11.21 -22.68 -8.98
N VAL A 168 -10.73 -21.68 -8.25
CA VAL A 168 -11.38 -20.37 -8.03
C VAL A 168 -10.51 -19.25 -8.56
N ARG A 169 -11.09 -18.10 -8.92
CA ARG A 169 -10.36 -16.92 -9.38
C ARG A 169 -10.46 -15.77 -8.39
N LEU A 170 -9.43 -14.95 -8.36
CA LEU A 170 -9.49 -13.63 -7.73
C LEU A 170 -10.36 -12.70 -8.58
N ARG A 171 -11.30 -12.03 -7.92
CA ARG A 171 -12.04 -10.88 -8.45
C ARG A 171 -11.45 -9.62 -7.82
N ALA A 172 -10.91 -8.75 -8.66
CA ALA A 172 -10.27 -7.50 -8.27
C ALA A 172 -10.84 -6.31 -9.05
N ASP A 173 -12.15 -6.10 -8.94
CA ASP A 173 -12.80 -4.95 -9.57
C ASP A 173 -12.54 -3.68 -8.75
N ALA A 174 -12.18 -2.58 -9.42
CA ALA A 174 -12.06 -1.28 -8.77
C ALA A 174 -13.37 -0.90 -8.05
N GLY A 175 -13.25 -0.46 -6.78
CA GLY A 175 -14.38 -0.06 -5.94
C GLY A 175 -15.20 -1.22 -5.35
N LYS A 176 -14.85 -2.49 -5.60
CA LYS A 176 -15.47 -3.64 -4.93
C LYS A 176 -14.50 -4.30 -3.96
N PRO A 177 -15.02 -5.01 -2.94
CA PRO A 177 -14.20 -5.89 -2.12
C PRO A 177 -13.49 -6.95 -2.99
N LEU A 178 -12.20 -7.14 -2.73
CA LEU A 178 -11.45 -8.27 -3.29
C LEU A 178 -12.13 -9.56 -2.85
N GLY A 179 -12.36 -10.46 -3.80
CA GLY A 179 -13.10 -11.69 -3.52
C GLY A 179 -12.68 -12.85 -4.39
N LEU A 180 -13.24 -14.02 -4.09
CA LEU A 180 -13.07 -15.21 -4.90
C LEU A 180 -14.38 -15.55 -5.61
N VAL A 181 -14.24 -16.02 -6.84
CA VAL A 181 -15.35 -16.43 -7.71
C VAL A 181 -15.05 -17.78 -8.35
N SER A 182 -16.09 -18.52 -8.71
CA SER A 182 -15.94 -19.80 -9.40
C SER A 182 -15.34 -19.63 -10.79
N TYR A 183 -14.52 -20.59 -11.23
CA TYR A 183 -14.06 -20.63 -12.63
C TYR A 183 -15.19 -20.82 -13.64
N ALA A 184 -16.33 -21.41 -13.23
CA ALA A 184 -17.40 -21.82 -14.14
C ALA A 184 -18.45 -20.74 -14.43
N THR A 185 -18.56 -19.72 -13.59
CA THR A 185 -19.71 -18.80 -13.58
C THR A 185 -19.46 -17.46 -14.27
N GLU A 186 -18.22 -17.12 -14.68
CA GLU A 186 -17.92 -15.83 -15.29
C GLU A 186 -17.20 -15.93 -16.64
N ASP A 187 -17.59 -15.02 -17.54
CA ASP A 187 -16.96 -14.80 -18.83
C ASP A 187 -15.46 -14.47 -18.64
N PRO A 188 -14.53 -15.21 -19.28
CA PRO A 188 -13.10 -14.92 -19.25
C PRO A 188 -12.72 -13.48 -19.65
N GLN A 189 -13.59 -12.77 -20.36
CA GLN A 189 -13.40 -11.36 -20.73
C GLN A 189 -13.82 -10.37 -19.62
N ARG A 190 -14.70 -10.78 -18.70
CA ARG A 190 -15.22 -9.92 -17.61
C ARG A 190 -14.45 -10.05 -16.31
N THR A 191 -13.95 -11.25 -16.04
CA THR A 191 -12.91 -11.45 -15.02
C THR A 191 -11.59 -11.34 -15.75
N GLY A 192 -10.86 -10.24 -15.56
CA GLY A 192 -9.54 -10.07 -16.16
C GLY A 192 -8.65 -11.26 -15.81
N THR A 193 -8.64 -12.29 -16.67
CA THR A 193 -7.59 -13.29 -16.66
C THR A 193 -6.41 -12.56 -17.27
N GLY A 194 -5.67 -11.85 -16.41
CA GLY A 194 -4.49 -11.13 -16.82
C GLY A 194 -3.66 -12.03 -17.73
N LEU A 195 -3.24 -11.51 -18.88
CA LEU A 195 -2.41 -12.21 -19.85
C LEU A 195 -1.07 -12.65 -19.23
N GLY A 196 -0.72 -12.07 -18.07
CA GLY A 196 0.31 -12.55 -17.16
C GLY A 196 0.11 -11.95 -15.76
N VAL A 197 0.70 -12.60 -14.75
CA VAL A 197 0.70 -12.15 -13.35
C VAL A 197 2.13 -12.09 -12.84
N TYR A 198 2.49 -11.00 -12.16
CA TYR A 198 3.71 -10.86 -11.41
C TYR A 198 3.39 -10.65 -9.94
N LEU A 199 3.94 -11.51 -9.09
CA LEU A 199 3.77 -11.41 -7.65
C LEU A 199 4.95 -10.62 -7.08
N SER A 200 4.74 -9.34 -6.83
CA SER A 200 5.61 -8.64 -5.89
C SER A 200 5.20 -8.99 -4.47
N SER A 201 5.96 -8.50 -3.49
CA SER A 201 5.85 -9.01 -2.15
C SER A 201 4.53 -8.62 -1.47
N SER A 202 4.10 -7.36 -1.52
CA SER A 202 2.80 -6.89 -0.99
C SER A 202 1.77 -6.56 -2.09
N VAL A 203 2.20 -6.58 -3.36
CA VAL A 203 1.40 -6.13 -4.49
C VAL A 203 1.41 -7.18 -5.59
N ARG A 204 0.24 -7.48 -6.13
CA ARG A 204 0.07 -8.31 -7.32
C ARG A 204 -0.07 -7.41 -8.53
N VAL A 205 0.70 -7.65 -9.58
CA VAL A 205 0.63 -6.89 -10.84
C VAL A 205 0.12 -7.79 -11.93
N GLU A 206 -0.96 -7.40 -12.60
CA GLU A 206 -1.58 -8.15 -13.68
C GLU A 206 -1.50 -7.39 -15.01
N TRP A 207 -1.15 -8.10 -16.08
CA TRP A 207 -1.27 -7.58 -17.44
C TRP A 207 -2.70 -7.79 -17.94
N MET A 208 -3.55 -6.77 -17.83
CA MET A 208 -4.98 -6.88 -18.13
C MET A 208 -5.29 -7.01 -19.62
N GLY A 209 -4.48 -6.38 -20.47
CA GLY A 209 -4.63 -6.50 -21.91
C GLY A 209 -3.62 -5.68 -22.69
N ASN A 210 -3.56 -5.94 -23.98
CA ASN A 210 -2.82 -5.12 -24.91
C ASN A 210 -3.60 -5.03 -26.24
N GLU A 211 -3.38 -3.95 -26.99
CA GLU A 211 -3.99 -3.77 -28.31
C GLU A 211 -3.15 -2.80 -29.14
N VAL A 212 -3.16 -2.98 -30.46
CA VAL A 212 -2.60 -2.01 -31.40
C VAL A 212 -3.66 -0.96 -31.70
N ARG A 213 -3.32 0.32 -31.55
CA ARG A 213 -4.18 1.46 -31.89
C ARG A 213 -3.50 2.33 -32.92
N GLU A 214 -4.27 2.78 -33.91
CA GLU A 214 -3.83 3.82 -34.83
C GLU A 214 -4.26 5.18 -34.27
N GLN A 215 -3.31 6.12 -34.19
CA GLN A 215 -3.60 7.51 -33.86
C GLN A 215 -3.26 8.40 -35.04
N ALA A 216 -4.26 9.14 -35.50
CA ALA A 216 -4.15 10.04 -36.64
C ALA A 216 -3.00 11.05 -36.42
N GLY A 217 -2.05 11.07 -37.36
CA GLY A 217 -0.89 11.96 -37.32
C GLY A 217 0.28 11.52 -36.44
N VAL A 218 0.17 10.40 -35.72
CA VAL A 218 1.24 9.85 -34.86
C VAL A 218 1.71 8.49 -35.37
N GLY A 219 0.80 7.62 -35.83
CA GLY A 219 1.11 6.28 -36.30
C GLY A 219 0.44 5.20 -35.45
N GLU A 220 0.93 3.97 -35.55
CA GLU A 220 0.48 2.85 -34.73
C GLU A 220 1.18 2.89 -33.36
N MET A 221 0.44 2.51 -32.32
CA MET A 221 0.94 2.36 -30.96
C MET A 221 0.45 1.05 -30.37
N VAL A 222 1.20 0.51 -29.43
CA VAL A 222 0.75 -0.59 -28.58
C VAL A 222 0.32 -0.01 -27.25
N ARG A 223 -0.97 -0.15 -26.91
CA ARG A 223 -1.48 0.14 -25.58
C ARG A 223 -1.35 -1.09 -24.71
N VAL A 224 -0.76 -0.96 -23.53
CA VAL A 224 -0.69 -1.99 -22.49
C VAL A 224 -1.48 -1.52 -21.27
N ARG A 225 -2.38 -2.36 -20.77
CA ARG A 225 -3.13 -2.11 -19.53
C ARG A 225 -2.61 -2.99 -18.41
N LEU A 226 -2.29 -2.39 -17.28
CA LEU A 226 -1.83 -3.07 -16.07
C LEU A 226 -2.78 -2.80 -14.92
N GLN A 227 -2.94 -3.78 -14.03
CA GLN A 227 -3.64 -3.64 -12.76
C GLN A 227 -2.69 -3.98 -11.62
N PHE A 228 -2.67 -3.13 -10.59
CA PHE A 228 -1.95 -3.33 -9.34
C PHE A 228 -2.97 -3.62 -8.25
N VAL A 229 -2.78 -4.71 -7.53
CA VAL A 229 -3.69 -5.16 -6.46
C VAL A 229 -2.90 -5.30 -5.17
N LEU A 230 -3.24 -4.48 -4.18
CA LEU A 230 -2.63 -4.50 -2.84
C LEU A 230 -3.31 -5.54 -1.95
N GLU A 231 -2.57 -6.11 -1.00
CA GLU A 231 -3.15 -7.03 0.00
C GLU A 231 -4.41 -6.40 0.65
N PRO A 232 -5.50 -7.16 0.90
CA PRO A 232 -6.75 -6.62 1.45
C PRO A 232 -6.61 -5.76 2.72
N ARG A 233 -5.63 -6.04 3.59
CA ARG A 233 -5.38 -5.27 4.81
C ARG A 233 -4.69 -3.93 4.54
N LEU A 234 -3.98 -3.79 3.42
CA LEU A 234 -3.26 -2.58 3.06
C LEU A 234 -4.20 -1.60 2.38
N ARG A 235 -4.04 -0.32 2.66
CA ARG A 235 -4.82 0.73 1.99
C ARG A 235 -3.89 1.59 1.16
N GLY A 236 -3.89 1.32 -0.13
CA GLY A 236 -3.26 2.18 -1.12
C GLY A 236 -4.02 3.50 -1.22
N LEU A 237 -3.26 4.58 -1.33
CA LEU A 237 -3.78 5.92 -1.51
C LEU A 237 -3.73 6.28 -3.01
N TYR A 238 -2.55 6.20 -3.59
CA TYR A 238 -2.30 6.44 -5.02
C TYR A 238 -0.99 5.76 -5.44
N GLY A 239 -0.80 5.64 -6.75
CA GLY A 239 0.45 5.24 -7.36
C GLY A 239 0.99 6.32 -8.29
N THR A 240 2.31 6.48 -8.30
CA THR A 240 3.05 7.33 -9.22
C THR A 240 3.79 6.48 -10.23
N PHE A 241 3.53 6.74 -11.51
CA PHE A 241 4.12 6.01 -12.63
C PHE A 241 4.74 6.97 -13.62
N ARG A 242 5.97 6.71 -14.02
CA ARG A 242 6.69 7.50 -15.01
C ARG A 242 6.92 6.62 -16.24
N PRO A 243 6.35 6.92 -17.42
CA PRO A 243 6.43 6.02 -18.57
C PRO A 243 7.84 5.63 -18.96
N ARG A 244 8.82 6.54 -18.81
CA ARG A 244 10.25 6.26 -18.99
C ARG A 244 10.82 5.12 -18.12
N GLU A 245 10.14 4.73 -17.05
CA GLU A 245 10.52 3.59 -16.21
C GLU A 245 10.00 2.25 -16.76
N PHE A 246 9.26 2.28 -17.86
CA PHE A 246 8.72 1.10 -18.53
C PHE A 246 9.46 0.85 -19.84
N LEU A 247 9.70 -0.44 -20.10
CA LEU A 247 10.30 -0.91 -21.33
C LEU A 247 9.47 -2.05 -21.89
N LEU A 248 8.91 -1.84 -23.08
CA LEU A 248 8.23 -2.85 -23.86
C LEU A 248 9.18 -3.38 -24.94
N THR A 249 9.31 -4.70 -25.05
CA THR A 249 10.19 -5.37 -26.02
C THR A 249 9.38 -6.36 -26.84
N THR A 250 9.58 -6.39 -28.16
CA THR A 250 8.93 -7.35 -29.04
C THR A 250 9.64 -8.71 -29.05
N ASP A 251 8.98 -9.74 -29.57
CA ASP A 251 9.60 -11.05 -29.86
C ASP A 251 10.78 -10.99 -30.85
N ARG A 252 10.90 -9.90 -31.62
CA ARG A 252 12.03 -9.62 -32.50
C ARG A 252 13.18 -8.90 -31.81
N GLY A 253 13.04 -8.56 -30.53
CA GLY A 253 14.03 -7.84 -29.74
C GLY A 253 13.99 -6.32 -29.92
N THR A 254 13.03 -5.79 -30.67
CA THR A 254 12.83 -4.34 -30.81
C THR A 254 12.33 -3.76 -29.50
N LYS A 255 12.99 -2.71 -29.01
CA LYS A 255 12.55 -1.95 -27.83
C LYS A 255 11.62 -0.84 -28.29
N LEU A 256 10.41 -0.80 -27.74
CA LEU A 256 9.43 0.24 -28.02
C LEU A 256 9.54 1.31 -26.94
N GLU A 257 9.68 2.56 -27.36
CA GLU A 257 9.73 3.70 -26.45
C GLU A 257 8.30 4.08 -26.02
N PRO A 258 8.11 4.51 -24.76
CA PRO A 258 6.83 5.10 -24.35
C PRO A 258 6.54 6.35 -25.18
N HIS A 259 5.28 6.55 -25.55
CA HIS A 259 4.85 7.67 -26.38
C HIS A 259 5.13 9.05 -25.73
N ASP A 260 4.91 9.16 -24.41
CA ASP A 260 5.25 10.34 -23.62
C ASP A 260 6.17 9.96 -22.45
N PRO A 261 7.49 9.86 -22.67
CA PRO A 261 8.42 9.47 -21.62
C PRO A 261 8.62 10.56 -20.55
N GLY A 262 8.20 11.81 -20.84
CA GLY A 262 8.30 12.94 -19.92
C GLY A 262 7.14 13.01 -18.92
N ALA A 263 6.03 12.31 -19.19
CA ALA A 263 4.86 12.29 -18.32
C ALA A 263 5.14 11.72 -16.93
N THR A 264 4.31 12.12 -15.97
CA THR A 264 4.17 11.50 -14.65
C THR A 264 2.69 11.33 -14.36
N PHE A 265 2.27 10.09 -14.18
CA PHE A 265 0.90 9.73 -13.85
C PHE A 265 0.78 9.53 -12.35
N GLU A 266 -0.14 10.25 -11.72
CA GLU A 266 -0.60 9.97 -10.37
C GLU A 266 -2.01 9.40 -10.45
N ILE A 267 -2.18 8.14 -10.05
CA ILE A 267 -3.43 7.40 -10.21
C ILE A 267 -3.90 6.96 -8.83
N PRO A 268 -5.14 7.28 -8.42
CA PRO A 268 -5.65 6.86 -7.13
C PRO A 268 -6.01 5.36 -7.12
N CYS A 269 -5.89 4.71 -5.96
CA CYS A 269 -6.28 3.30 -5.79
C CYS A 269 -7.81 3.08 -5.67
N GLY A 270 -8.61 4.10 -5.99
CA GLY A 270 -10.07 4.07 -5.94
C GLY A 270 -10.65 3.84 -4.55
N GLU A 271 -11.97 3.59 -4.51
CA GLU A 271 -12.67 3.26 -3.28
C GLU A 271 -12.17 1.92 -2.70
N GLY A 272 -11.92 1.88 -1.39
CA GLY A 272 -11.30 0.74 -0.71
C GLY A 272 -9.77 0.69 -0.83
N GLY A 273 -9.16 1.41 -1.77
CA GLY A 273 -7.70 1.56 -1.87
C GLY A 273 -6.96 0.26 -2.18
N LYS A 274 -7.57 -0.66 -2.94
CA LYS A 274 -7.01 -2.00 -3.20
C LYS A 274 -6.53 -2.21 -4.62
N VAL A 275 -7.12 -1.51 -5.58
CA VAL A 275 -6.92 -1.77 -7.02
C VAL A 275 -6.57 -0.46 -7.71
N LEU A 276 -5.53 -0.49 -8.52
CA LEU A 276 -5.12 0.63 -9.37
C LEU A 276 -4.93 0.12 -10.80
N GLU A 277 -5.43 0.85 -11.78
CA GLU A 277 -5.26 0.51 -13.19
C GLU A 277 -4.54 1.62 -13.96
N ILE A 278 -3.60 1.23 -14.82
CA ILE A 278 -2.86 2.15 -15.69
C ILE A 278 -2.82 1.64 -17.12
N GLY A 279 -3.01 2.55 -18.08
CA GLY A 279 -2.74 2.33 -19.50
C GLY A 279 -1.47 3.06 -19.93
N LEU A 280 -0.57 2.36 -20.62
CA LEU A 280 0.65 2.92 -21.17
C LEU A 280 0.68 2.70 -22.68
N ASP A 281 1.02 3.73 -23.43
CA ASP A 281 1.16 3.69 -24.88
C ASP A 281 2.64 3.70 -25.26
N PHE A 282 2.99 2.82 -26.20
CA PHE A 282 4.34 2.68 -26.75
C PHE A 282 4.28 2.85 -28.27
N ASP A 283 5.20 3.62 -28.83
CA ASP A 283 5.25 3.85 -30.27
C ASP A 283 5.63 2.57 -31.00
N LEU A 284 4.84 2.18 -32.02
CA LEU A 284 5.07 0.99 -32.82
C LEU A 284 5.60 1.38 -34.21
N PRO A 285 6.87 1.07 -34.54
CA PRO A 285 7.40 1.32 -35.88
C PRO A 285 6.59 0.60 -36.96
N MET A 286 6.38 1.26 -38.11
CA MET A 286 5.53 0.77 -39.21
C MET A 286 5.93 -0.60 -39.78
N ASN A 287 7.21 -0.96 -39.66
CA ASN A 287 7.75 -2.25 -40.09
C ASN A 287 7.70 -3.35 -39.01
N GLU A 288 7.21 -3.02 -37.82
CA GLU A 288 7.13 -3.93 -36.68
C GLU A 288 5.72 -4.52 -36.54
N ARG A 289 5.66 -5.85 -36.42
CA ARG A 289 4.42 -6.61 -36.22
C ARG A 289 4.71 -7.70 -35.18
N PRO A 290 4.66 -7.38 -33.89
CA PRO A 290 5.04 -8.31 -32.83
C PRO A 290 3.98 -9.39 -32.62
N GLY A 291 4.39 -10.64 -32.41
CA GLY A 291 3.49 -11.71 -31.98
C GLY A 291 3.43 -11.85 -30.46
N MET A 292 4.56 -11.57 -29.80
CA MET A 292 4.69 -11.52 -28.34
C MET A 292 5.34 -10.21 -27.89
N LEU A 293 5.02 -9.83 -26.66
CA LEU A 293 5.52 -8.66 -25.98
C LEU A 293 6.13 -9.07 -24.64
N GLN A 294 7.22 -8.41 -24.26
CA GLN A 294 7.83 -8.49 -22.94
C GLN A 294 7.79 -7.11 -22.32
N LEU A 295 7.38 -7.00 -21.06
CA LEU A 295 7.32 -5.72 -20.37
C LEU A 295 8.17 -5.80 -19.11
N ARG A 296 8.95 -4.75 -18.85
CA ARG A 296 9.54 -4.49 -17.53
C ARG A 296 9.18 -3.08 -17.11
N GLY A 297 8.97 -2.88 -15.82
CA GLY A 297 8.60 -1.57 -15.32
C GLY A 297 8.74 -1.44 -13.82
N SER A 298 8.63 -0.18 -13.37
CA SER A 298 8.47 0.15 -11.96
C SER A 298 7.38 1.19 -11.73
N GLY A 299 6.82 1.18 -10.52
CA GLY A 299 5.94 2.22 -10.01
C GLY A 299 6.17 2.44 -8.53
N GLU A 300 5.77 3.60 -8.03
CA GLU A 300 5.80 3.94 -6.61
C GLU A 300 4.37 3.94 -6.09
N LEU A 301 4.08 3.14 -5.06
CA LEU A 301 2.77 3.09 -4.41
C LEU A 301 2.83 3.74 -3.04
N GLU A 302 1.87 4.58 -2.74
CA GLU A 302 1.78 5.30 -1.47
C GLU A 302 0.69 4.66 -0.63
N ILE A 303 1.10 4.05 0.48
CA ILE A 303 0.26 3.17 1.30
C ILE A 303 0.07 3.81 2.67
N ALA A 304 -1.17 3.87 3.16
CA ALA A 304 -1.47 4.30 4.51
C ALA A 304 -0.95 3.26 5.51
N ALA A 305 0.03 3.68 6.31
CA ALA A 305 0.69 2.85 7.32
C ALA A 305 0.18 3.20 8.72
N GLY A 306 -1.13 3.00 8.92
CA GLY A 306 -1.85 3.37 10.13
C GLY A 306 -2.90 4.44 9.87
N GLU A 307 -3.98 4.38 10.64
CA GLU A 307 -5.15 5.24 10.48
C GLU A 307 -5.77 5.58 11.82
N GLU A 308 -6.31 6.79 11.90
CA GLU A 308 -7.11 7.23 13.03
C GLU A 308 -8.56 7.43 12.58
N ARG A 309 -9.46 6.79 13.31
CA ARG A 309 -10.91 6.93 13.13
C ARG A 309 -11.39 8.16 13.90
N PHE A 310 -11.93 9.14 13.20
CA PHE A 310 -12.62 10.29 13.78
C PHE A 310 -14.13 10.10 13.64
N GLU A 311 -14.87 10.21 14.73
CA GLU A 311 -16.30 9.93 14.80
C GLU A 311 -17.05 11.09 15.42
N PHE A 312 -17.93 11.72 14.65
CA PHE A 312 -18.71 12.87 15.04
C PHE A 312 -20.19 12.49 15.10
N LYS A 313 -20.80 12.58 16.29
CA LYS A 313 -22.17 12.12 16.53
C LYS A 313 -23.23 13.22 16.46
N ARG A 314 -22.82 14.48 16.53
CA ARG A 314 -23.74 15.62 16.59
C ARG A 314 -23.85 16.29 15.22
N LEU A 315 -24.41 15.59 14.24
CA LEU A 315 -24.42 16.06 12.85
C LEU A 315 -25.35 17.25 12.60
N GLY A 316 -26.36 17.47 13.44
CA GLY A 316 -27.28 18.61 13.33
C GLY A 316 -26.83 19.91 13.99
N VAL A 317 -25.64 19.91 14.63
CA VAL A 317 -25.10 21.08 15.35
C VAL A 317 -24.26 21.93 14.40
N ARG A 318 -24.47 23.25 14.42
CA ARG A 318 -23.78 24.18 13.50
C ARG A 318 -22.37 24.54 13.97
N GLU A 319 -22.13 24.48 15.28
CA GLU A 319 -20.81 24.76 15.83
C GLU A 319 -19.78 23.73 15.37
N PRO A 320 -18.59 24.16 14.91
CA PRO A 320 -17.52 23.25 14.51
C PRO A 320 -17.12 22.31 15.66
N GLN A 321 -16.89 21.05 15.32
CA GLN A 321 -16.52 20.01 16.27
C GLN A 321 -15.09 19.57 16.00
N GLY A 322 -14.16 19.93 16.88
CA GLY A 322 -12.75 19.54 16.77
C GLY A 322 -12.45 18.25 17.52
N MET A 323 -11.69 17.36 16.89
CA MET A 323 -11.10 16.17 17.50
C MET A 323 -9.63 16.06 17.13
N ARG A 324 -8.80 15.59 18.05
CA ARG A 324 -7.38 15.32 17.82
C ARG A 324 -7.04 13.90 18.28
N LYS A 325 -6.32 13.17 17.43
CA LYS A 325 -5.74 11.87 17.75
C LYS A 325 -4.32 11.80 17.19
N GLY A 326 -3.35 11.52 18.04
CA GLY A 326 -1.93 11.55 17.66
C GLY A 326 -1.53 12.89 17.04
N ASN A 327 -0.91 12.82 15.86
CA ASN A 327 -0.44 13.96 15.08
C ASN A 327 -1.51 14.54 14.13
N VAL A 328 -2.75 14.08 14.20
CA VAL A 328 -3.84 14.50 13.30
C VAL A 328 -4.94 15.21 14.08
N ALA A 329 -5.35 16.37 13.59
CA ALA A 329 -6.53 17.08 14.09
C ALA A 329 -7.55 17.20 12.95
N VAL A 330 -8.82 16.90 13.25
CA VAL A 330 -9.95 17.00 12.34
C VAL A 330 -11.01 17.89 12.97
N THR A 331 -11.43 18.92 12.25
CA THR A 331 -12.60 19.72 12.59
C THR A 331 -13.72 19.33 11.64
N PHE A 332 -14.88 18.99 12.18
CA PHE A 332 -16.10 18.70 11.44
C PHE A 332 -17.05 19.90 11.49
N GLU A 333 -17.69 20.20 10.36
CA GLU A 333 -18.62 21.31 10.19
C GLU A 333 -19.86 20.84 9.42
N THR A 334 -21.04 21.31 9.82
CA THR A 334 -22.29 21.03 9.10
C THR A 334 -22.70 22.27 8.32
N GLU A 335 -23.01 22.11 7.03
CA GLU A 335 -23.59 23.20 6.26
C GLU A 335 -25.12 23.26 6.41
N PRO A 336 -25.69 24.47 6.53
CA PRO A 336 -27.13 24.62 6.53
C PRO A 336 -27.70 24.18 5.17
N THR A 337 -28.61 23.21 5.18
CA THR A 337 -29.48 22.93 4.04
C THR A 337 -30.78 23.68 4.27
N GLU A 338 -31.14 24.61 3.39
CA GLU A 338 -32.32 25.48 3.57
C GLU A 338 -33.65 24.71 3.44
N GLU A 339 -33.63 23.50 2.86
CA GLU A 339 -34.82 22.66 2.66
C GLU A 339 -34.92 21.49 3.66
N SER A 340 -36.09 21.40 4.30
CA SER A 340 -36.52 20.30 5.19
C SER A 340 -36.35 18.92 4.55
N ASP A 341 -36.62 18.82 3.24
CA ASP A 341 -36.69 17.56 2.49
C ASP A 341 -35.50 17.35 1.57
N ALA A 342 -34.44 18.15 1.72
CA ALA A 342 -33.23 17.98 0.93
C ALA A 342 -32.69 16.56 1.13
N LYS A 343 -32.68 15.79 0.03
CA LYS A 343 -32.13 14.43 -0.05
C LYS A 343 -30.59 14.41 -0.09
N LEU A 344 -29.96 15.57 0.06
CA LEU A 344 -28.52 15.74 0.08
C LEU A 344 -28.14 16.58 1.30
N LYS A 345 -27.18 16.08 2.08
CA LYS A 345 -26.60 16.76 3.23
C LYS A 345 -25.12 16.98 3.01
N ARG A 346 -24.68 18.20 3.29
CA ARG A 346 -23.29 18.61 3.06
C ARG A 346 -22.55 18.74 4.38
N PHE A 347 -21.43 18.04 4.48
CA PHE A 347 -20.56 18.05 5.66
C PHE A 347 -19.15 18.49 5.28
N GLY A 348 -18.62 19.47 6.01
CA GLY A 348 -17.25 19.94 5.89
C GLY A 348 -16.33 19.24 6.87
N ILE A 349 -15.09 18.99 6.44
CA ILE A 349 -13.99 18.66 7.33
C ILE A 349 -12.79 19.54 7.04
N LEU A 350 -12.05 19.87 8.11
CA LEU A 350 -10.74 20.49 8.05
C LEU A 350 -9.74 19.57 8.74
N VAL A 351 -8.77 19.07 7.99
CA VAL A 351 -7.75 18.14 8.50
C VAL A 351 -6.41 18.87 8.61
N ARG A 352 -5.76 18.73 9.75
CA ARG A 352 -4.44 19.30 10.03
C ARG A 352 -3.48 18.23 10.56
N TYR A 353 -2.31 18.15 9.95
CA TYR A 353 -1.21 17.29 10.40
C TYR A 353 -0.14 18.10 11.13
N ASP A 354 0.28 17.62 12.30
CA ASP A 354 1.29 18.29 13.13
C ASP A 354 2.71 18.09 12.55
N THR A 355 2.98 16.88 12.04
CA THR A 355 4.27 16.51 11.45
C THR A 355 4.17 16.59 9.93
N ALA A 356 4.99 17.45 9.34
CA ALA A 356 5.24 17.50 7.91
C ALA A 356 6.14 16.33 7.51
N GLY A 357 5.55 15.28 6.94
CA GLY A 357 6.32 14.29 6.16
C GLY A 357 6.29 14.68 4.68
N PRO A 358 7.37 14.44 3.90
CA PRO A 358 7.36 14.64 2.44
C PRO A 358 6.12 14.07 1.72
N PRO A 359 5.57 12.89 2.09
CA PRO A 359 4.37 12.35 1.44
C PRO A 359 3.10 13.20 1.63
N PHE A 360 2.98 13.93 2.76
CA PHE A 360 1.83 14.78 3.05
C PHE A 360 1.96 16.17 2.39
N GLU A 361 3.18 16.61 2.11
CA GLU A 361 3.46 17.93 1.56
C GLU A 361 3.53 17.94 0.03
N SER A 362 4.13 16.91 -0.57
CA SER A 362 4.48 16.87 -1.99
C SER A 362 3.33 16.45 -2.91
N HIS A 363 2.42 15.60 -2.43
CA HIS A 363 1.38 14.99 -3.29
C HIS A 363 0.10 14.85 -2.46
N ARG A 364 -0.91 15.70 -2.70
CA ARG A 364 -2.12 15.78 -1.86
C ARG A 364 -3.33 15.07 -2.42
N LEU A 365 -3.18 14.39 -3.56
CA LEU A 365 -4.27 13.64 -4.18
C LEU A 365 -4.84 12.55 -3.26
N TRP A 366 -4.03 11.97 -2.35
CA TRP A 366 -4.50 10.95 -1.41
C TRP A 366 -5.65 11.40 -0.52
N ILE A 367 -5.73 12.68 -0.15
CA ILE A 367 -6.76 13.13 0.80
C ILE A 367 -8.17 13.05 0.20
N PHE A 368 -8.26 13.07 -1.12
CA PHE A 368 -9.49 12.87 -1.89
C PHE A 368 -9.99 11.43 -1.85
N HIS A 369 -9.14 10.51 -1.43
CA HIS A 369 -9.44 9.07 -1.32
C HIS A 369 -9.48 8.63 0.14
N ASN A 370 -9.70 9.59 1.04
CA ASN A 370 -9.98 9.28 2.44
C ASN A 370 -11.33 8.61 2.62
N ARG A 371 -11.33 7.45 3.30
CA ARG A 371 -12.56 6.72 3.58
C ARG A 371 -13.41 7.54 4.55
N THR A 372 -14.52 8.00 4.03
CA THR A 372 -15.48 8.87 4.72
C THR A 372 -16.87 8.33 4.48
N PHE A 373 -17.65 8.17 5.54
CA PHE A 373 -19.01 7.65 5.46
C PHE A 373 -19.86 8.12 6.64
N VAL A 374 -21.18 8.03 6.51
CA VAL A 374 -22.11 8.21 7.63
C VAL A 374 -22.63 6.85 8.04
N THR A 375 -22.54 6.53 9.34
CA THR A 375 -23.21 5.37 9.93
C THR A 375 -24.55 5.81 10.50
N LEU A 376 -25.64 5.25 9.99
CA LEU A 376 -27.00 5.47 10.53
C LEU A 376 -27.18 4.75 11.86
N GLU A 377 -28.23 5.09 12.61
CA GLU A 377 -28.58 4.39 13.87
C GLU A 377 -28.81 2.88 13.66
N THR A 378 -29.27 2.49 12.47
CA THR A 378 -29.41 1.08 12.05
C THR A 378 -28.09 0.35 11.85
N GLY A 379 -26.96 1.05 11.88
CA GLY A 379 -25.63 0.54 11.56
C GLY A 379 -25.29 0.55 10.07
N GLN A 380 -26.21 0.97 9.19
CA GLN A 380 -25.95 1.09 7.76
C GLN A 380 -24.91 2.19 7.47
N GLU A 381 -23.91 1.87 6.65
CA GLU A 381 -22.95 2.86 6.12
C GLU A 381 -23.48 3.49 4.83
N ILE A 382 -23.46 4.82 4.77
CA ILE A 382 -23.83 5.63 3.61
C ILE A 382 -22.58 6.36 3.14
N LEU A 383 -22.25 6.19 1.87
CA LEU A 383 -21.10 6.81 1.21
C LEU A 383 -21.47 8.18 0.64
N PRO A 384 -20.49 9.10 0.49
CA PRO A 384 -20.74 10.37 -0.15
C PRO A 384 -21.03 10.17 -1.65
N ALA A 385 -21.99 10.93 -2.18
CA ALA A 385 -22.27 11.04 -3.61
C ALA A 385 -21.19 11.86 -4.35
N GLY A 386 -20.46 12.72 -3.64
CA GLY A 386 -19.38 13.54 -4.18
C GLY A 386 -18.66 14.33 -3.11
N TYR A 387 -17.58 15.02 -3.49
CA TYR A 387 -16.86 15.93 -2.62
C TYR A 387 -16.28 17.13 -3.38
N GLU A 388 -16.01 18.20 -2.65
CA GLU A 388 -15.38 19.43 -3.12
C GLU A 388 -14.19 19.77 -2.23
N THR A 389 -13.11 20.26 -2.83
CA THR A 389 -11.95 20.77 -2.08
C THR A 389 -12.08 22.26 -1.88
N VAL A 390 -12.14 22.69 -0.62
CA VAL A 390 -12.38 24.10 -0.29
C VAL A 390 -11.15 24.81 0.26
N LEU A 391 -10.16 24.06 0.76
CA LEU A 391 -8.90 24.64 1.21
C LEU A 391 -7.76 23.65 1.00
N GLN A 392 -6.64 24.14 0.49
CA GLN A 392 -5.40 23.37 0.39
C GLN A 392 -4.22 24.31 0.65
N GLN A 393 -3.78 24.41 1.91
CA GLN A 393 -2.71 25.33 2.28
C GLN A 393 -1.82 24.74 3.38
N GLY A 394 -0.51 24.66 3.12
CA GLY A 394 0.44 24.15 4.12
C GLY A 394 0.05 22.76 4.62
N ARG A 395 -0.17 22.60 5.93
CA ARG A 395 -0.54 21.32 6.57
C ARG A 395 -2.04 21.13 6.74
N ILE A 396 -2.84 21.97 6.10
CA ILE A 396 -4.29 22.01 6.25
C ILE A 396 -4.95 21.68 4.92
N VAL A 397 -5.94 20.80 4.98
CA VAL A 397 -6.82 20.52 3.85
C VAL A 397 -8.28 20.57 4.32
N GLY A 398 -9.11 21.26 3.55
CA GLY A 398 -10.54 21.35 3.75
C GLY A 398 -11.30 20.63 2.64
N LEU A 399 -12.19 19.72 3.01
CA LEU A 399 -13.07 18.99 2.09
C LEU A 399 -14.53 19.18 2.50
N LYS A 400 -15.43 19.21 1.52
CA LYS A 400 -16.87 19.13 1.73
C LYS A 400 -17.40 17.89 1.03
N TYR A 401 -18.26 17.13 1.70
CA TYR A 401 -18.84 15.90 1.19
C TYR A 401 -20.35 16.03 1.09
N ASP A 402 -20.91 15.54 0.00
CA ASP A 402 -22.35 15.46 -0.22
C ASP A 402 -22.84 14.04 0.04
N PHE A 403 -23.76 13.87 0.98
CA PHE A 403 -24.34 12.58 1.34
C PHE A 403 -25.81 12.49 0.93
N PRO A 404 -26.25 11.41 0.30
CA PRO A 404 -27.66 11.17 -0.04
C PRO A 404 -28.46 10.79 1.21
N LEU A 405 -28.76 11.79 2.05
CA LEU A 405 -29.42 11.64 3.36
C LEU A 405 -30.52 12.67 3.53
N THR A 406 -31.53 12.32 4.30
CA THR A 406 -32.60 13.21 4.79
C THR A 406 -32.32 13.69 6.22
N ASN A 407 -33.02 14.72 6.67
CA ASN A 407 -32.91 15.21 8.05
C ASN A 407 -33.34 14.16 9.10
N GLU A 408 -34.28 13.29 8.76
CA GLU A 408 -34.73 12.23 9.66
C GLU A 408 -33.65 11.18 9.88
N GLU A 409 -32.96 10.77 8.82
CA GLU A 409 -31.86 9.79 8.87
C GLU A 409 -30.63 10.31 9.62
N LEU A 410 -30.47 11.63 9.78
CA LEU A 410 -29.40 12.22 10.60
C LEU A 410 -29.60 12.00 12.10
N ARG A 411 -30.81 11.69 12.55
CA ARG A 411 -31.07 11.44 13.98
C ARG A 411 -30.35 10.15 14.39
N GLY A 412 -29.45 10.27 15.36
CA GLY A 412 -28.62 9.14 15.84
C GLY A 412 -27.47 8.74 14.92
N ALA A 413 -27.33 9.37 13.74
CA ALA A 413 -26.25 9.06 12.81
C ALA A 413 -24.89 9.64 13.26
N SER A 414 -23.82 9.03 12.77
CA SER A 414 -22.44 9.44 13.04
C SER A 414 -21.66 9.59 11.74
N PHE A 415 -20.96 10.71 11.58
CA PHE A 415 -20.04 10.94 10.48
C PHE A 415 -18.66 10.40 10.86
N ILE A 416 -18.09 9.57 9.99
CA ILE A 416 -16.83 8.91 10.19
C ILE A 416 -15.82 9.39 9.15
N TYR A 417 -14.64 9.77 9.63
CA TYR A 417 -13.48 10.10 8.79
C TYR A 417 -12.28 9.24 9.19
N MET A 418 -11.69 8.53 8.23
CA MET A 418 -10.50 7.71 8.42
C MET A 418 -9.26 8.46 7.90
N ALA A 419 -8.50 9.05 8.82
CA ALA A 419 -7.31 9.82 8.47
C ALA A 419 -6.05 8.93 8.52
N PRO A 420 -5.23 8.87 7.45
CA PRO A 420 -3.96 8.19 7.50
C PRO A 420 -3.01 8.95 8.44
N THR A 421 -2.42 8.27 9.41
CA THR A 421 -1.45 8.92 10.32
C THR A 421 -0.04 8.95 9.74
N ARG A 422 0.24 8.01 8.82
CA ARG A 422 1.53 7.82 8.17
C ARG A 422 1.32 7.28 6.76
N ILE A 423 2.23 7.63 5.87
CA ILE A 423 2.25 7.16 4.49
C ILE A 423 3.63 6.56 4.24
N VAL A 424 3.67 5.37 3.65
CA VAL A 424 4.88 4.67 3.26
C VAL A 424 4.87 4.47 1.75
N SER A 425 5.99 4.80 1.11
CA SER A 425 6.23 4.55 -0.31
C SER A 425 6.79 3.14 -0.51
N GLU A 426 6.12 2.33 -1.33
CA GLU A 426 6.59 1.03 -1.81
C GLU A 426 6.93 1.11 -3.30
N ARG A 427 8.20 0.91 -3.65
CA ARG A 427 8.62 0.79 -5.06
C ARG A 427 8.37 -0.65 -5.53
N VAL A 428 7.50 -0.80 -6.53
CA VAL A 428 7.16 -2.10 -7.12
C VAL A 428 7.89 -2.24 -8.44
N GLU A 429 8.83 -3.17 -8.52
CA GLU A 429 9.53 -3.54 -9.76
C GLU A 429 9.03 -4.89 -10.25
N PHE A 430 8.71 -4.99 -11.55
CA PHE A 430 8.12 -6.18 -12.13
C PHE A 430 8.52 -6.41 -13.59
N GLY A 431 8.29 -7.64 -14.04
CA GLY A 431 8.52 -8.01 -15.43
C GLY A 431 7.66 -9.17 -15.89
N PHE A 432 7.13 -9.04 -17.11
CA PHE A 432 6.40 -10.07 -17.83
C PHE A 432 7.27 -10.59 -18.98
N PRO A 433 7.70 -11.87 -18.94
CA PRO A 433 8.71 -12.38 -19.86
C PRO A 433 8.18 -12.63 -21.28
N ALA A 434 6.89 -12.91 -21.45
CA ALA A 434 6.26 -13.05 -22.76
C ALA A 434 4.73 -13.05 -22.61
N VAL A 435 4.06 -12.16 -23.32
CA VAL A 435 2.59 -12.04 -23.40
C VAL A 435 2.20 -11.90 -24.86
N ARG A 436 1.18 -12.66 -25.30
CA ARG A 436 0.71 -12.61 -26.68
C ARG A 436 -0.01 -11.29 -26.96
N ILE A 437 0.18 -10.75 -28.15
CA ILE A 437 -0.63 -9.61 -28.60
C ILE A 437 -2.06 -10.07 -28.89
N SER A 438 -3.06 -9.28 -28.46
CA SER A 438 -4.49 -9.57 -28.71
C SER A 438 -4.89 -9.26 -30.15
#